data_AF-A0A1J5F6N3-F1
#
_entry.id   AF-A0A1J5F6N3-F1
#
_cell.length_a   1.000
_cell.length_b   1.000
_cell.length_c   1.000
_cell.angle_alpha   90.00
_cell.angle_beta   90.00
_cell.angle_gamma   90.00
#
_symmetry.space_group_name_H-M   'P 1'
#
loop_
_entity.id
_entity.type
_entity.pdbx_description
1 polymer ?
#
loop_
_entity_poly.entity_id
_entity_poly.type
_entity_poly.pdbx_seq_one_letter_code
_entity_poly.pdbx_strand_id
1 'polypeptide(L)' 'MLRREIARNIFDYALKSVLPQNLMSKQCHLEKEMLHVEDKIYDLPEYKNLYVFGSGKASYAIAVEIEKILKSTIYKV' A
#
# COMPACT_ATOMS: atom_id res chain seq x y z
N MET A 1 26.85 -6.97 -24.92
CA MET A 1 25.69 -7.42 -24.12
C MET A 1 25.40 -6.56 -22.88
N LEU A 2 26.41 -5.95 -22.23
CA LEU A 2 26.26 -5.28 -20.94
C LEU A 2 25.21 -4.14 -20.83
N ARG A 3 25.15 -3.20 -21.79
CA ARG A 3 24.32 -1.97 -21.64
C ARG A 3 22.81 -2.20 -21.73
N ARG A 4 22.37 -3.10 -22.62
CA ARG A 4 20.94 -3.42 -22.80
C ARG A 4 20.38 -4.10 -21.55
N GLU A 5 21.14 -5.01 -20.96
CA GLU A 5 20.74 -5.72 -19.75
C GLU A 5 20.68 -4.78 -18.55
N ILE A 6 21.66 -3.88 -18.40
CA ILE A 6 21.62 -2.84 -17.36
C ILE A 6 20.37 -1.96 -17.52
N ALA A 7 20.09 -1.47 -18.73
CA ALA A 7 18.91 -0.64 -18.98
C ALA A 7 17.60 -1.38 -18.66
N ARG A 8 17.49 -2.65 -19.05
CA ARG A 8 16.32 -3.49 -18.71
C ARG A 8 16.18 -3.67 -17.20
N ASN A 9 17.28 -3.93 -16.49
CA ASN A 9 17.25 -4.11 -15.04
C ASN A 9 16.82 -2.84 -14.31
N ILE A 10 17.28 -1.66 -14.75
CA ILE A 10 16.84 -0.37 -14.19
C ILE A 10 15.33 -0.19 -14.41
N PHE A 11 14.85 -0.46 -15.64
CA PHE A 11 13.42 -0.37 -15.95
C PHE A 11 12.59 -1.34 -15.11
N ASP A 12 12.97 -2.61 -15.06
CA ASP A 12 12.25 -3.64 -14.32
C ASP A 12 12.22 -3.33 -12.82
N TYR A 13 13.31 -2.79 -12.27
CA TYR A 13 13.36 -2.36 -10.87
C TYR A 13 12.41 -1.21 -10.59
N ALA A 14 12.43 -0.17 -11.44
CA ALA A 14 11.55 0.99 -11.30
C ALA A 14 10.08 0.61 -11.50
N LEU A 15 9.77 -0.27 -12.45
CA LEU A 15 8.42 -0.75 -12.66
C LEU A 15 7.93 -1.56 -11.47
N LYS A 16 8.76 -2.46 -10.92
CA LYS A 16 8.41 -3.25 -9.74
C LYS A 16 8.21 -2.38 -8.50
N SER A 17 9.00 -1.32 -8.31
CA SER A 17 8.92 -0.49 -7.11
C SER A 17 7.58 0.25 -6.98
N VAL A 18 6.89 0.50 -8.10
CA VAL A 18 5.58 1.17 -8.13
C VAL A 18 4.39 0.20 -8.16
N LEU A 19 4.64 -1.12 -8.18
CA LEU A 19 3.55 -2.10 -8.08
C LEU A 19 2.93 -2.05 -6.67
N PRO A 20 1.59 -2.12 -6.52
CA PRO A 20 0.91 -1.99 -5.23
C PRO A 20 1.51 -2.85 -4.12
N GLN A 21 1.81 -4.12 -4.38
CA GLN A 21 2.40 -5.04 -3.40
C GLN A 21 3.78 -4.61 -2.88
N ASN A 22 4.52 -3.81 -3.63
CA ASN A 22 5.86 -3.33 -3.26
C ASN A 22 5.85 -1.89 -2.74
N LEU A 23 4.89 -1.08 -3.21
CA LEU A 23 4.73 0.31 -2.82
C LEU A 23 4.02 0.44 -1.47
N MET A 24 2.91 -0.29 -1.30
CA MET A 24 2.02 -0.12 -0.15
C MET A 24 2.70 -0.45 1.17
N SER A 25 3.57 -1.46 1.22
CA SER A 25 4.33 -1.81 2.43
C SER A 25 5.30 -0.73 2.90
N LYS A 26 5.69 0.21 2.03
CA LYS A 26 6.57 1.33 2.37
C LYS A 26 5.78 2.58 2.77
N GLN A 27 4.61 2.76 2.18
CA GLN A 27 3.80 3.96 2.40
C GLN A 27 2.76 3.79 3.50
N CYS A 28 2.32 2.56 3.78
CA CYS A 28 1.28 2.28 4.74
C CYS A 28 1.63 1.04 5.56
N HIS A 29 1.65 1.17 6.88
CA HIS A 29 1.79 0.03 7.77
C HIS A 29 1.05 0.27 9.08
N LEU A 30 0.68 -0.83 9.74
CA LEU A 30 0.00 -0.81 11.02
C LEU A 30 0.94 -1.35 12.08
N GLU A 31 1.30 -0.52 13.05
CA GLU A 31 2.04 -0.93 14.24
C GLU A 31 1.11 -0.84 15.46
N LYS A 32 0.75 -2.01 16.01
CA LYS A 32 -0.32 -2.13 17.03
C LYS A 32 -1.63 -1.55 16.49
N GLU A 33 -2.01 -0.37 16.96
CA GLU A 33 -3.23 0.34 16.59
C GLU A 33 -2.92 1.70 15.94
N MET A 34 -1.63 2.00 15.73
CA MET A 34 -1.17 3.19 15.04
C MET A 34 -1.03 2.90 13.56
N LEU A 35 -1.88 3.50 12.74
CA LEU A 35 -1.78 3.45 11.29
C LEU A 35 -0.81 4.53 10.83
N HIS A 36 0.30 4.10 10.23
CA HIS A 36 1.27 4.99 9.61
C HIS A 36 0.97 5.09 8.13
N VAL A 37 0.72 6.31 7.64
CA VAL A 37 0.56 6.63 6.22
C VAL A 37 1.56 7.72 5.88
N GLU A 38 2.64 7.34 5.20
CA GLU A 38 3.80 8.19 4.94
C GLU A 38 4.32 8.82 6.26
N ASP A 39 4.27 10.13 6.35
CA ASP A 39 4.69 10.96 7.48
C ASP A 39 3.58 11.22 8.51
N LYS A 40 2.39 10.65 8.30
CA LYS A 40 1.24 10.79 9.20
C LYS A 40 1.00 9.54 10.01
N ILE A 41 0.58 9.73 11.25
CA ILE A 41 0.27 8.66 12.19
C ILE A 41 -1.15 8.89 12.72
N TYR A 42 -1.98 7.84 12.69
CA TYR A 42 -3.36 7.87 13.17
C TYR A 42 -3.55 6.80 14.24
N ASP A 43 -4.09 7.18 15.40
CA ASP A 43 -4.52 6.24 16.44
C ASP A 43 -5.91 5.70 16.07
N LEU A 44 -5.98 4.47 15.56
CA LEU A 44 -7.23 3.89 15.05
C LEU A 44 -8.37 3.83 16.08
N PRO A 45 -8.12 3.48 17.37
CA PRO A 45 -9.10 3.57 18.45
C PRO A 45 -9.87 4.89 18.58
N GLU A 46 -9.30 6.02 18.15
CA GLU A 46 -10.01 7.32 18.16
C GLU A 46 -11.16 7.37 17.13
N TYR A 47 -11.17 6.45 16.16
CA TYR A 47 -12.12 6.42 15.07
C TYR A 47 -13.13 5.29 15.24
N LYS A 48 -14.41 5.63 15.22
CA LYS A 48 -15.50 4.65 15.37
C LYS A 48 -15.56 3.64 14.23
N ASN A 49 -15.42 4.12 12.99
CA ASN A 49 -15.54 3.30 11.78
C ASN A 49 -14.41 3.67 10.82
N LEU A 50 -13.79 2.65 10.23
CA LEU A 50 -12.75 2.79 9.22
C LEU A 50 -13.28 2.32 7.87
N TYR A 51 -13.21 3.18 6.85
CA TYR A 51 -13.72 2.89 5.51
C TYR A 51 -12.59 2.90 4.48
N VAL A 52 -12.67 2.02 3.48
CA VAL A 52 -11.74 1.98 2.36
C VAL A 52 -12.50 2.33 1.08
N PHE A 53 -12.08 3.41 0.42
CA PHE A 53 -12.62 3.82 -0.88
C PHE A 53 -11.52 3.74 -1.92
N GLY A 54 -11.83 3.12 -3.07
CA GLY A 54 -10.89 2.98 -4.18
C GLY A 54 -11.54 3.38 -5.50
N SER A 55 -10.84 4.17 -6.30
CA SER A 55 -11.23 4.52 -7.66
C SER A 55 -10.01 4.52 -8.58
N GLY A 56 -10.21 4.17 -9.85
CA GLY A 56 -9.15 4.08 -10.86
C GLY A 56 -8.67 2.67 -11.16
N LYS A 57 -7.77 2.55 -12.14
CA LYS A 57 -7.37 1.26 -12.74
C LYS A 57 -6.71 0.29 -11.75
N ALA A 58 -5.98 0.82 -10.76
CA ALA A 58 -5.26 0.04 -9.76
C ALA A 58 -6.02 -0.13 -8.45
N SER A 59 -7.26 0.38 -8.35
CA SER A 59 -8.01 0.43 -7.09
C SER A 59 -8.16 -0.94 -6.45
N TYR A 60 -8.48 -1.97 -7.23
CA TYR A 60 -8.60 -3.34 -6.75
C TYR A 60 -7.28 -3.85 -6.15
N ALA A 61 -6.18 -3.69 -6.87
CA ALA A 61 -4.88 -4.17 -6.40
C ALA A 61 -4.40 -3.42 -5.14
N ILE A 62 -4.66 -2.11 -5.05
CA ILE A 62 -4.35 -1.33 -3.85
C ILE A 62 -5.25 -1.75 -2.67
N ALA A 63 -6.56 -1.96 -2.91
CA ALA A 63 -7.50 -2.39 -1.88
C ALA A 63 -7.07 -3.73 -1.26
N VAL A 64 -6.63 -4.69 -2.08
CA VAL A 64 -6.10 -5.97 -1.59
C VAL A 64 -4.92 -5.78 -0.64
N GLU A 65 -4.00 -4.85 -0.92
CA GLU A 65 -2.88 -4.58 -0.01
C GLU A 65 -3.32 -3.86 1.27
N ILE A 66 -4.27 -2.91 1.17
CA ILE A 66 -4.85 -2.23 2.34
C ILE A 66 -5.58 -3.21 3.25
N GLU A 67 -6.35 -4.15 2.69
CA GLU A 67 -7.02 -5.20 3.47
C GLU A 67 -6.05 -6.08 4.25
N LYS A 68 -4.86 -6.39 3.68
CA LYS A 68 -3.82 -7.13 4.41
C LYS A 68 -3.26 -6.35 5.60
N ILE A 69 -3.15 -5.03 5.46
CA ILE A 69 -2.64 -4.13 6.51
C ILE A 69 -3.67 -3.96 7.62
N LEU A 70 -4.92 -3.63 7.27
CA LEU A 70 -5.97 -3.26 8.21
C LEU A 70 -6.76 -4.47 8.76
N LYS A 71 -6.78 -5.59 8.04
CA LYS A 71 -7.43 -6.84 8.44
C LYS A 71 -8.89 -6.63 8.86
N SER A 72 -9.22 -6.96 10.12
CA SER A 72 -10.57 -6.91 10.68
C SER A 72 -11.01 -5.54 11.17
N THR A 73 -10.16 -4.50 11.07
CA THR A 73 -10.52 -3.14 11.49
C THR A 73 -11.39 -2.40 10.47
N ILE A 74 -11.44 -2.87 9.22
CA ILE A 74 -12.27 -2.26 8.18
C ILE A 74 -13.74 -2.50 8.51
N TYR A 75 -14.52 -1.42 8.55
CA TYR A 75 -15.95 -1.48 8.72
C TYR A 75 -16.60 -2.15 7.51
N LYS A 76 -17.42 -3.17 7.78
CA LYS A 76 -18.20 -3.89 6.77
C LYS A 76 -19.67 -3.54 6.97
N VAL A 77 -20.28 -2.98 5.92
CA VAL A 77 -21.73 -2.71 5.84
C VAL A 77 -22.47 -4.03 5.66
#